data_AF-A0A9E5NED2-F1
#
_entry.id   AF-A0A9E5NED2-F1
#
_cell.length_a   1.000
_cell.length_b   1.000
_cell.length_c   1.000
_cell.angle_alpha   90.00
_cell.angle_beta   90.00
_cell.angle_gamma   90.00
#
_symmetry.space_group_name_H-M   'P 1'
#
loop_
_entity.id
_entity.type
_entity.pdbx_description
1 polymer ?
#
loop_
_entity_poly.entity_id
_entity_poly.type
_entity_poly.pdbx_seq_one_letter_code
_entity_poly.pdbx_strand_id
1 'polypeptide(L)'
;MRQEDLRPELIVRGSVLPEPVRIITVVPLGDGVKLTGEGMATGQVHKPVLSAAQIAELEPSPETPPYDGDAARFRLGIEAMRLGLAYEYDPYFSLSIARVDPLPHQLEAVYDYFLRIPRIRFLLADDPGAGKTIMAGLLVKELKVRGLIKRVLIVTPANLCFQWQRELKDKFRESFQVVRSHLLRANYGVNPWQEIDQCITSVSWVSRIEDA
;
A
#
# COMPACT_ATOMS: atom_id res chain seq x y z
N MET A 1 -31.25 18.65 -3.89
CA MET A 1 -31.72 18.59 -2.49
C MET A 1 -31.91 20.02 -1.94
N ARG A 2 -32.73 20.26 -0.90
CA ARG A 2 -32.88 21.58 -0.26
C ARG A 2 -32.23 21.61 1.13
N GLN A 3 -31.96 22.80 1.66
CA GLN A 3 -31.35 22.99 2.98
C GLN A 3 -32.15 22.31 4.12
N GLU A 4 -33.47 22.27 3.99
CA GLU A 4 -34.39 21.66 4.97
C GLU A 4 -34.33 20.12 4.98
N ASP A 5 -33.78 19.52 3.92
CA ASP A 5 -33.66 18.06 3.78
C ASP A 5 -32.40 17.53 4.50
N LEU A 6 -31.46 18.41 4.88
CA LEU A 6 -30.22 18.04 5.58
C LEU A 6 -30.52 17.79 7.07
N ARG A 7 -30.40 16.53 7.49
CA ARG A 7 -30.64 16.10 8.88
C ARG A 7 -29.41 15.38 9.44
N PRO A 8 -29.20 15.42 10.76
CA PRO A 8 -28.21 14.56 11.41
C PRO A 8 -28.41 13.09 11.03
N GLU A 9 -27.32 12.33 10.99
CA GLU A 9 -27.21 10.92 10.55
C GLU A 9 -27.43 10.66 9.05
N LEU A 10 -27.92 11.63 8.27
CA LEU A 10 -28.05 11.46 6.83
C LEU A 10 -26.67 11.41 6.16
N ILE A 11 -26.46 10.42 5.30
CA ILE A 11 -25.25 10.33 4.47
C ILE A 11 -25.52 11.06 3.16
N VAL A 12 -24.67 12.00 2.81
CA VAL A 12 -24.75 12.76 1.55
C VAL A 12 -23.49 12.53 0.70
N ARG A 13 -23.68 12.56 -0.62
CA ARG A 13 -22.62 12.43 -1.62
C ARG A 13 -22.75 13.58 -2.63
N GLY A 14 -21.64 13.99 -3.22
CA GLY A 14 -21.64 15.03 -4.25
C GLY A 14 -20.23 15.46 -4.63
N SER A 15 -20.11 16.17 -5.75
CA SER A 15 -18.86 16.72 -6.29
C SER A 15 -18.09 17.61 -5.30
N VAL A 16 -18.82 18.28 -4.41
CA VAL A 16 -18.30 19.24 -3.42
C VAL A 16 -17.71 18.53 -2.18
N LEU A 17 -17.93 17.22 -2.05
CA LEU A 17 -17.44 16.41 -0.94
C LEU A 17 -16.35 15.45 -1.43
N PRO A 18 -15.25 15.27 -0.67
CA PRO A 18 -14.15 14.38 -1.06
C PRO A 18 -14.54 12.90 -0.98
N GLU A 19 -15.57 12.56 -0.20
CA GLU A 19 -16.08 11.21 0.02
C GLU A 19 -17.55 11.29 0.48
N PRO A 20 -18.29 10.18 0.60
CA PRO A 20 -19.58 10.17 1.27
C PRO A 20 -19.45 10.62 2.73
N VAL A 21 -20.22 11.63 3.14
CA VAL A 21 -20.14 12.22 4.48
C VAL A 21 -21.44 11.98 5.24
N ARG A 22 -21.35 11.43 6.45
CA ARG A 22 -22.46 11.37 7.42
C ARG A 22 -22.58 12.68 8.15
N ILE A 23 -23.73 13.32 8.06
CA ILE A 23 -24.00 14.61 8.70
C ILE A 23 -24.06 14.43 10.22
N ILE A 24 -23.21 15.14 10.94
CA ILE A 24 -23.28 15.25 12.40
C ILE A 24 -24.12 16.47 12.77
N THR A 25 -23.81 17.62 12.18
CA THR A 25 -24.48 18.89 12.48
C THR A 25 -24.58 19.78 11.25
N VAL A 26 -25.66 20.56 11.21
CA VAL A 26 -26.00 21.50 10.14
C VAL A 26 -26.24 22.85 10.78
N VAL A 27 -25.41 23.84 10.47
CA VAL A 27 -25.54 25.20 11.00
C VAL A 27 -25.85 26.16 9.84
N PRO A 28 -27.02 26.82 9.82
CA PRO A 28 -27.34 27.81 8.81
C PRO A 28 -26.38 29.01 8.91
N LEU A 29 -25.88 29.48 7.77
CA LEU A 29 -24.94 30.60 7.67
C LEU A 29 -25.34 31.50 6.47
N GLY A 30 -26.19 32.48 6.73
CA GLY A 30 -26.77 33.32 5.66
C GLY A 30 -27.56 32.48 4.66
N ASP A 31 -27.24 32.62 3.38
CA ASP A 31 -27.85 31.86 2.26
C ASP A 31 -27.22 30.46 2.05
N GLY A 32 -26.33 30.05 2.97
CA GLY A 32 -25.62 28.78 2.93
C GLY A 32 -25.71 27.99 4.23
N VAL A 33 -25.01 26.87 4.25
CA VAL A 33 -24.97 25.92 5.36
C VAL A 33 -23.53 25.55 5.66
N LYS A 34 -23.15 25.65 6.93
CA LYS A 34 -21.96 24.98 7.43
C LYS A 34 -22.34 23.56 7.86
N LEU A 35 -21.88 22.59 7.09
CA LEU A 35 -22.08 21.17 7.37
C LEU A 35 -20.86 20.66 8.14
N THR A 36 -21.09 19.94 9.24
CA THR A 36 -20.05 19.17 9.93
C THR A 36 -20.45 17.71 9.83
N GLY A 37 -19.57 16.87 9.30
CA GLY A 37 -19.85 15.45 9.13
C GLY A 37 -18.60 14.59 9.11
N GLU A 38 -18.78 13.29 9.30
CA GLU A 38 -17.71 12.30 9.30
C GLU A 38 -17.66 11.58 7.95
N GLY A 39 -16.47 11.47 7.38
CA GLY A 39 -16.23 10.72 6.14
C GLY A 39 -16.42 9.22 6.34
N MET A 40 -17.24 8.60 5.51
CA MET A 40 -17.58 7.18 5.63
C MET A 40 -16.43 6.23 5.27
N ALA A 41 -15.43 6.69 4.51
CA ALA A 41 -14.28 5.89 4.14
C ALA A 41 -13.05 6.20 5.01
N THR A 42 -12.85 7.46 5.38
CA THR A 42 -11.65 7.90 6.11
C THR A 42 -11.84 8.08 7.62
N GLY A 43 -13.09 8.22 8.09
CA GLY A 43 -13.40 8.64 9.47
C GLY A 43 -13.02 10.08 9.79
N GLN A 44 -12.58 10.88 8.80
CA GLN A 44 -12.19 12.27 9.05
C GLN A 44 -13.42 13.18 9.18
N VAL A 45 -13.32 14.17 10.05
CA VAL A 45 -14.36 15.18 10.21
C VAL A 45 -14.18 16.29 9.18
N HIS A 46 -15.15 16.41 8.28
CA HIS A 46 -15.25 17.44 7.25
C HIS A 46 -16.17 18.57 7.72
N LYS A 47 -15.76 19.83 7.47
CA LYS A 47 -16.51 21.04 7.86
C LYS A 47 -16.79 22.00 6.69
N PRO A 48 -17.32 21.54 5.54
CA PRO A 48 -17.55 22.40 4.39
C PRO A 48 -18.62 23.46 4.66
N VAL A 49 -18.44 24.63 4.06
CA VAL A 49 -19.49 25.65 3.94
C VAL A 49 -20.04 25.54 2.52
N LEU A 50 -21.33 25.22 2.41
CA LEU A 50 -22.01 24.94 1.15
C LEU A 50 -23.02 26.05 0.85
N SER A 51 -23.04 26.53 -0.39
CA SER A 51 -24.08 27.43 -0.89
C SER A 51 -25.36 26.67 -1.22
N ALA A 52 -26.49 27.36 -1.36
CA ALA A 52 -27.75 26.76 -1.81
C ALA A 52 -27.62 25.97 -3.13
N ALA A 53 -26.78 26.44 -4.07
CA ALA A 53 -26.49 25.75 -5.32
C ALA A 53 -25.72 24.43 -5.08
N GLN A 54 -24.72 24.44 -4.19
CA GLN A 54 -23.95 23.25 -3.84
C GLN A 54 -24.78 22.21 -3.08
N ILE A 55 -25.74 22.65 -2.26
CA ILE A 55 -26.70 21.77 -1.59
C ILE A 55 -27.64 21.11 -2.61
N ALA A 56 -27.99 21.82 -3.69
CA ALA A 56 -28.84 21.27 -4.73
C ALA A 56 -28.20 20.07 -5.45
N GLU A 57 -26.87 20.08 -5.60
CA GLU A 57 -26.06 19.00 -6.20
C GLU A 57 -25.81 17.81 -5.26
N LEU A 58 -26.16 17.92 -3.98
CA LEU A 58 -26.01 16.79 -3.05
C LEU A 58 -27.06 15.71 -3.31
N GLU A 59 -26.60 14.47 -3.34
CA GLU A 59 -27.41 13.27 -3.41
C GLU A 59 -27.46 12.60 -2.03
N PRO A 60 -28.64 12.50 -1.40
CA PRO A 60 -28.79 11.76 -0.16
C PRO A 60 -28.69 10.26 -0.42
N SER A 61 -28.07 9.54 0.50
CA SER A 61 -28.14 8.08 0.52
C SER A 61 -29.60 7.66 0.77
N PRO A 62 -30.13 6.69 0.03
CA PRO A 62 -31.49 6.19 0.25
C PRO A 62 -31.62 5.54 1.65
N GLU A 63 -32.78 5.72 2.30
CA GLU A 63 -33.07 5.18 3.65
C GLU A 63 -33.01 3.65 3.68
N THR A 64 -33.52 3.01 2.64
CA THR A 64 -33.29 1.59 2.35
C THR A 64 -32.17 1.45 1.33
N PRO A 65 -31.12 0.64 1.62
CA PRO A 65 -30.14 0.30 0.61
C PRO A 65 -30.89 -0.26 -0.62
N PRO A 66 -30.59 0.22 -1.83
CA PRO A 66 -31.37 -0.14 -3.01
C PRO A 66 -31.15 -1.61 -3.41
N TYR A 67 -30.11 -2.27 -2.86
CA TYR A 67 -29.70 -3.66 -3.16
C TYR A 67 -29.64 -3.96 -4.68
N ASP A 68 -29.44 -2.93 -5.50
CA ASP A 68 -29.45 -2.92 -6.96
C ASP A 68 -28.03 -3.01 -7.55
N GLY A 69 -27.03 -3.28 -6.69
CA GLY A 69 -25.65 -3.47 -7.10
C GLY A 69 -25.50 -4.64 -8.07
N ASP A 70 -24.57 -4.50 -9.01
CA ASP A 70 -24.23 -5.57 -9.95
C ASP A 70 -23.68 -6.80 -9.22
N ALA A 71 -24.46 -7.89 -9.20
CA ALA A 71 -24.12 -9.14 -8.53
C ALA A 71 -22.82 -9.77 -9.07
N ALA A 72 -22.50 -9.59 -10.35
CA ALA A 72 -21.26 -10.10 -10.92
C ALA A 72 -20.06 -9.31 -10.38
N ARG A 73 -20.16 -7.99 -10.28
CA ARG A 73 -19.11 -7.16 -9.65
C ARG A 73 -18.94 -7.47 -8.17
N PHE A 74 -20.04 -7.69 -7.44
CA PHE A 74 -19.99 -8.08 -6.05
C PHE A 74 -19.24 -9.42 -5.87
N ARG A 75 -19.61 -10.43 -6.65
CA ARG A 75 -18.93 -11.73 -6.64
C ARG A 75 -17.44 -11.62 -6.99
N LEU A 76 -17.10 -10.83 -8.01
CA LEU A 76 -15.71 -10.58 -8.39
C LEU A 76 -14.92 -9.92 -7.25
N GLY A 77 -15.53 -8.96 -6.54
CA GLY A 77 -14.92 -8.34 -5.36
C GLY A 77 -14.63 -9.35 -4.25
N ILE A 78 -15.58 -10.24 -3.95
CA ILE A 78 -15.40 -11.30 -2.95
C ILE A 78 -14.29 -12.28 -3.37
N GLU A 79 -14.25 -12.71 -4.62
CA GLU A 79 -13.18 -13.60 -5.11
C GLU A 79 -11.80 -12.91 -5.08
N ALA A 80 -11.73 -11.62 -5.41
CA ALA A 80 -10.50 -10.86 -5.31
C ALA A 80 -10.01 -10.77 -3.85
N MET A 81 -10.91 -10.54 -2.90
CA MET A 81 -10.58 -10.56 -1.47
C MET A 81 -10.11 -11.94 -1.01
N ARG A 82 -10.80 -13.01 -1.43
CA ARG A 82 -10.42 -14.40 -1.10
C ARG A 82 -9.02 -14.74 -1.62
N LEU A 83 -8.70 -14.34 -2.85
CA LEU A 83 -7.35 -14.52 -3.42
C LEU A 83 -6.31 -13.68 -2.69
N GLY A 84 -6.65 -12.46 -2.29
CA GLY A 84 -5.78 -11.59 -1.49
C GLY A 84 -5.44 -12.18 -0.11
N LEU A 85 -6.32 -13.00 0.44
CA LEU A 85 -6.15 -13.69 1.74
C LEU A 85 -5.65 -15.14 1.60
N ALA A 86 -5.29 -15.60 0.39
CA ALA A 86 -4.90 -16.98 0.17
C ALA A 86 -3.69 -17.42 1.03
N TYR A 87 -2.80 -16.49 1.38
CA TYR A 87 -1.65 -16.73 2.25
C TYR A 87 -2.02 -17.16 3.68
N GLU A 88 -3.25 -16.88 4.16
CA GLU A 88 -3.70 -17.33 5.48
C GLU A 88 -3.92 -18.85 5.52
N TYR A 89 -4.23 -19.44 4.37
CA TYR A 89 -4.57 -20.86 4.24
C TYR A 89 -3.42 -21.70 3.67
N ASP A 90 -2.46 -21.06 3.00
CA ASP A 90 -1.25 -21.68 2.48
C ASP A 90 0.00 -20.93 3.00
N PRO A 91 0.70 -21.48 4.02
CA PRO A 91 1.92 -20.89 4.55
C PRO A 91 3.05 -20.73 3.52
N TYR A 92 2.96 -21.42 2.39
CA TYR A 92 3.95 -21.43 1.30
C TYR A 92 3.44 -20.73 0.04
N PHE A 93 2.37 -19.93 0.14
CA PHE A 93 1.73 -19.30 -1.01
C PHE A 93 2.72 -18.53 -1.89
N SER A 94 3.70 -17.82 -1.32
CA SER A 94 4.69 -17.09 -2.14
C SER A 94 5.60 -17.99 -2.98
N LEU A 95 5.82 -19.25 -2.60
CA LEU A 95 6.55 -20.23 -3.42
C LEU A 95 5.82 -20.51 -4.73
N SER A 96 4.49 -20.65 -4.68
CA SER A 96 3.69 -20.97 -5.85
C SER A 96 3.71 -19.89 -6.94
N ILE A 97 3.99 -18.64 -6.55
CA ILE A 97 4.04 -17.48 -7.46
C ILE A 97 5.46 -17.03 -7.80
N ALA A 98 6.47 -17.52 -7.06
CA ALA A 98 7.87 -17.28 -7.38
C ALA A 98 8.34 -18.21 -8.50
N ARG A 99 9.31 -17.76 -9.30
CA ARG A 99 9.95 -18.53 -10.37
C ARG A 99 11.29 -19.08 -9.90
N VAL A 100 11.25 -19.80 -8.77
CA VAL A 100 12.43 -20.43 -8.16
C VAL A 100 12.10 -21.83 -7.71
N ASP A 101 13.09 -22.71 -7.82
CA ASP A 101 13.09 -24.02 -7.17
C ASP A 101 14.04 -23.94 -5.97
N PRO A 102 13.56 -23.48 -4.80
CA PRO A 102 14.42 -23.27 -3.64
C PRO A 102 14.86 -24.61 -3.03
N LEU A 103 16.07 -24.62 -2.50
CA LEU A 103 16.62 -25.80 -1.83
C LEU A 103 15.97 -25.98 -0.45
N PRO A 104 15.90 -27.21 0.09
CA PRO A 104 15.25 -27.47 1.39
C PRO A 104 15.76 -26.58 2.53
N HIS A 105 17.07 -26.36 2.63
CA HIS A 105 17.64 -25.49 3.67
C HIS A 105 17.22 -24.01 3.52
N GLN A 106 16.94 -23.55 2.29
CA GLN A 106 16.47 -22.19 2.05
C GLN A 106 15.02 -22.03 2.49
N LEU A 107 14.20 -23.07 2.32
CA LEU A 107 12.82 -23.10 2.79
C LEU A 107 12.77 -23.11 4.31
N GLU A 108 13.52 -24.01 4.95
CA GLU A 108 13.62 -24.08 6.41
C GLU A 108 14.07 -22.74 7.01
N ALA A 109 15.12 -22.14 6.45
CA ALA A 109 15.62 -20.85 6.91
C ALA A 109 14.55 -19.74 6.86
N VAL A 110 13.78 -19.67 5.77
CA VAL A 110 12.76 -18.61 5.60
C VAL A 110 11.50 -18.89 6.42
N TYR A 111 10.91 -20.07 6.26
CA TYR A 111 9.58 -20.38 6.79
C TYR A 111 9.60 -20.82 8.25
N ASP A 112 10.61 -21.61 8.64
CA ASP A 112 10.68 -22.17 9.98
C ASP A 112 11.47 -21.29 10.94
N TYR A 113 12.35 -20.42 10.42
CA TYR A 113 13.15 -19.52 11.24
C TYR A 113 12.79 -18.04 11.04
N PHE A 114 13.06 -17.42 9.88
CA PHE A 114 12.94 -15.96 9.72
C PHE A 114 11.55 -15.42 10.01
N LEU A 115 10.50 -16.06 9.48
CA LEU A 115 9.11 -15.60 9.63
C LEU A 115 8.55 -15.81 11.03
N ARG A 116 9.16 -16.65 11.86
CA ARG A 116 8.72 -16.89 13.24
C ARG A 116 9.27 -15.86 14.22
N ILE A 117 10.25 -15.05 13.81
CA ILE A 117 10.84 -14.01 14.65
C ILE A 117 9.87 -12.84 14.77
N PRO A 118 9.41 -12.44 15.98
CA PRO A 118 8.48 -11.32 16.16
C PRO A 118 9.00 -9.99 15.59
N ARG A 119 10.32 -9.81 15.63
CA ARG A 119 11.03 -8.69 15.01
C ARG A 119 12.13 -9.22 14.10
N ILE A 120 11.85 -9.28 12.81
CA ILE A 120 12.73 -9.87 11.80
C ILE A 120 14.06 -9.10 11.71
N ARG A 121 15.07 -9.58 12.45
CA ARG A 121 16.44 -9.09 12.49
C ARG A 121 17.37 -10.26 12.72
N PHE A 122 18.16 -10.59 11.71
CA PHE A 122 19.07 -11.73 11.74
C PHE A 122 20.27 -11.49 10.81
N LEU A 123 21.31 -12.30 10.98
CA LEU A 123 22.50 -12.33 10.14
C LEU A 123 22.52 -13.65 9.36
N LEU A 124 22.59 -13.57 8.03
CA LEU A 124 22.85 -14.72 7.17
C LEU A 124 24.35 -14.88 6.97
N ALA A 125 24.94 -15.89 7.60
CA ALA A 125 26.38 -16.14 7.59
C ALA A 125 26.76 -17.47 6.90
N ASP A 126 25.89 -18.00 6.03
CA ASP A 126 26.16 -19.24 5.29
C ASP A 126 27.33 -19.09 4.31
N ASP A 127 27.76 -20.19 3.71
CA ASP A 127 28.82 -20.19 2.70
C ASP A 127 28.47 -19.39 1.43
N PRO A 128 29.46 -18.85 0.71
CA PRO A 128 29.25 -18.30 -0.62
C PRO A 128 28.54 -19.33 -1.52
N GLY A 129 27.50 -18.90 -2.24
CA GLY A 129 26.71 -19.79 -3.11
C GLY A 129 25.52 -20.48 -2.44
N ALA A 130 25.35 -20.40 -1.11
CA ALA A 130 24.20 -20.97 -0.40
C ALA A 130 22.81 -20.41 -0.81
N GLY A 131 22.79 -19.36 -1.65
CA GLY A 131 21.57 -18.75 -2.15
C GLY A 131 20.97 -17.69 -1.23
N LYS A 132 21.81 -16.90 -0.55
CA LYS A 132 21.37 -15.76 0.29
C LYS A 132 20.43 -14.79 -0.43
N THR A 133 20.68 -14.50 -1.70
CA THR A 133 19.78 -13.66 -2.53
C THR A 133 18.41 -14.30 -2.73
N ILE A 134 18.36 -15.62 -2.89
CA ILE A 134 17.10 -16.38 -3.01
C ILE A 134 16.33 -16.31 -1.70
N MET A 135 16.99 -16.58 -0.57
CA MET A 135 16.38 -16.50 0.76
C MET A 135 15.84 -15.09 1.05
N ALA A 136 16.60 -14.05 0.70
CA ALA A 136 16.16 -12.66 0.83
C ALA A 136 14.94 -12.35 -0.06
N GLY A 137 14.95 -12.82 -1.31
CA GLY A 137 13.83 -12.65 -2.24
C GLY A 137 12.57 -13.37 -1.78
N LEU A 138 12.69 -14.60 -1.27
CA LEU A 138 11.60 -15.36 -0.67
C LEU A 138 10.99 -14.62 0.51
N LEU A 139 11.83 -14.16 1.45
CA LEU A 139 11.37 -13.41 2.61
C LEU A 139 10.66 -12.12 2.21
N VAL A 140 11.23 -11.33 1.30
CA VAL A 140 10.60 -10.09 0.81
C VAL A 140 9.25 -10.40 0.15
N LYS A 141 9.18 -11.44 -0.68
CA LYS A 141 7.95 -11.81 -1.38
C LYS A 141 6.86 -12.21 -0.39
N GLU A 142 7.19 -13.07 0.57
CA GLU A 142 6.28 -13.55 1.58
C GLU A 142 5.74 -12.41 2.46
N LEU A 143 6.62 -11.52 2.94
CA LEU A 143 6.22 -10.37 3.73
C LEU A 143 5.30 -9.40 2.97
N LYS A 144 5.51 -9.23 1.66
CA LYS A 144 4.64 -8.41 0.81
C LYS A 144 3.28 -9.04 0.58
N VAL A 145 3.24 -10.34 0.30
CA VAL A 145 1.99 -11.11 0.13
C VAL A 145 1.14 -11.02 1.40
N ARG A 146 1.76 -11.11 2.58
CA ARG A 146 1.09 -10.94 3.88
C ARG A 146 0.70 -9.50 4.22
N GLY A 147 1.04 -8.53 3.37
CA GLY A 147 0.80 -7.10 3.63
C GLY A 147 1.65 -6.50 4.76
N LEU A 148 2.69 -7.20 5.23
CA LEU A 148 3.51 -6.77 6.38
C LEU A 148 4.54 -5.71 6.00
N ILE A 149 4.98 -5.69 4.74
CA ILE A 149 5.89 -4.68 4.22
C ILE A 149 5.36 -4.09 2.92
N LYS A 150 5.56 -2.78 2.77
CA LYS A 150 5.38 -2.06 1.51
C LYS A 150 6.72 -1.55 0.98
N ARG A 151 7.60 -1.10 1.89
CA ARG A 151 8.84 -0.40 1.55
C ARG A 151 10.05 -1.26 1.86
N VAL A 152 10.96 -1.39 0.89
CA VAL A 152 12.16 -2.23 0.97
C VAL A 152 13.37 -1.46 0.44
N LEU A 153 14.41 -1.38 1.26
CA LEU A 153 15.71 -0.86 0.88
C LEU A 153 16.75 -1.98 0.92
N ILE A 154 17.42 -2.20 -0.20
CA ILE A 154 18.55 -3.12 -0.30
C ILE A 154 19.83 -2.31 -0.49
N VAL A 155 20.78 -2.50 0.43
CA VAL A 155 22.10 -1.89 0.36
C VAL A 155 23.12 -2.99 0.05
N THR A 156 23.88 -2.81 -1.03
CA THR A 156 24.81 -3.83 -1.54
C THR A 156 26.10 -3.19 -2.06
N PRO A 157 27.20 -3.92 -2.29
CA PRO A 157 28.30 -3.43 -3.12
C PRO A 157 27.81 -2.94 -4.49
N ALA A 158 28.43 -1.87 -5.02
CA ALA A 158 27.96 -1.18 -6.22
C ALA A 158 27.88 -2.07 -7.48
N ASN A 159 28.81 -3.02 -7.61
CA ASN A 159 28.84 -4.00 -8.70
C ASN A 159 27.70 -5.03 -8.62
N LEU A 160 27.11 -5.23 -7.45
CA LEU A 160 26.03 -6.21 -7.23
C LEU A 160 24.63 -5.60 -7.37
N CYS A 161 24.47 -4.27 -7.40
CA CYS A 161 23.14 -3.63 -7.49
C CYS A 161 22.30 -4.17 -8.66
N PHE A 162 22.89 -4.29 -9.84
CA PHE A 162 22.18 -4.79 -11.03
C PHE A 162 21.89 -6.28 -10.97
N GLN A 163 22.76 -7.05 -10.31
CA GLN A 163 22.51 -8.47 -10.09
C GLN A 163 21.29 -8.66 -9.18
N TRP A 164 21.25 -7.96 -8.05
CA TRP A 164 20.09 -7.96 -7.16
C TRP A 164 18.80 -7.55 -7.88
N GLN A 165 18.85 -6.47 -8.65
CA GLN A 165 17.69 -6.00 -9.42
C GLN A 165 17.19 -7.07 -10.40
N ARG A 166 18.10 -7.70 -11.15
CA ARG A 166 17.77 -8.75 -12.11
C ARG A 166 17.19 -9.98 -11.42
N GLU A 167 17.87 -10.48 -10.38
CA GLU A 167 17.41 -11.67 -9.66
C GLU A 167 16.02 -11.44 -9.04
N LEU A 168 15.78 -10.30 -8.39
CA LEU A 168 14.47 -9.99 -7.80
C LEU A 168 13.37 -9.84 -8.84
N LYS A 169 13.67 -9.24 -10.00
CA LYS A 169 12.73 -9.13 -11.11
C LYS A 169 12.40 -10.49 -11.72
N ASP A 170 13.41 -11.25 -12.09
CA ASP A 170 13.23 -12.46 -12.89
C ASP A 170 12.67 -13.61 -12.05
N LYS A 171 13.14 -13.74 -10.80
CA LYS A 171 12.81 -14.86 -9.91
C LYS A 171 11.58 -14.58 -9.04
N PHE A 172 11.34 -13.33 -8.65
CA PHE A 172 10.29 -12.98 -7.69
C PHE A 172 9.24 -12.00 -8.24
N ARG A 173 9.41 -11.54 -9.49
CA ARG A 173 8.58 -10.50 -10.11
C ARG A 173 8.53 -9.21 -9.29
N GLU A 174 9.63 -8.89 -8.63
CA GLU A 174 9.77 -7.70 -7.80
C GLU A 174 10.57 -6.62 -8.54
N SER A 175 9.94 -5.47 -8.76
CA SER A 175 10.53 -4.35 -9.49
C SER A 175 11.21 -3.39 -8.53
N PHE A 176 12.53 -3.49 -8.41
CA PHE A 176 13.35 -2.55 -7.66
C PHE A 176 13.99 -1.49 -8.56
N GLN A 177 14.01 -0.25 -8.09
CA GLN A 177 14.73 0.84 -8.75
C GLN A 177 16.12 1.00 -8.14
N VAL A 178 17.14 1.00 -8.99
CA VAL A 178 18.52 1.26 -8.55
C VAL A 178 18.72 2.77 -8.43
N VAL A 179 18.85 3.27 -7.20
CA VAL A 179 19.04 4.69 -6.91
C VAL A 179 20.53 5.04 -6.99
N ARG A 180 20.86 6.06 -7.80
CA ARG A 180 22.21 6.61 -7.97
C ARG A 180 22.15 8.12 -8.17
N SER A 181 23.29 8.79 -8.11
CA SER A 181 23.42 10.27 -8.23
C SER A 181 22.65 10.89 -9.40
N HIS A 182 22.57 10.24 -10.56
CA HIS A 182 21.83 10.77 -11.72
C HIS A 182 20.32 10.93 -11.49
N LEU A 183 19.70 10.10 -10.63
CA LEU A 183 18.25 10.11 -10.39
C LEU A 183 17.88 11.24 -9.44
N LEU A 184 18.75 11.55 -8.47
CA LEU A 184 18.60 12.73 -7.61
C LEU A 184 18.72 14.03 -8.42
N ARG A 185 19.69 14.11 -9.32
CA ARG A 185 19.90 15.30 -10.15
C ARG A 185 18.72 15.56 -11.10
N ALA A 186 18.05 14.51 -11.56
CA ALA A 186 16.87 14.62 -12.40
C ALA A 186 15.61 15.06 -11.60
N ASN A 187 15.51 14.66 -10.33
CA ASN A 187 14.34 14.92 -9.47
C ASN A 187 14.69 15.91 -8.35
N TYR A 188 15.07 17.13 -8.73
CA TYR A 188 15.49 18.16 -7.79
C TYR A 188 14.38 18.47 -6.76
N GLY A 189 14.73 18.48 -5.47
CA GLY A 189 13.79 18.77 -4.38
C GLY A 189 12.92 17.59 -3.93
N VAL A 190 13.08 16.40 -4.51
CA VAL A 190 12.31 15.21 -4.15
C VAL A 190 13.20 14.20 -3.43
N ASN A 191 12.75 13.67 -2.30
CA ASN A 191 13.46 12.60 -1.59
C ASN A 191 13.13 11.24 -2.23
N PRO A 192 14.03 10.63 -3.02
CA PRO A 192 13.73 9.39 -3.73
C PRO A 192 13.45 8.22 -2.79
N TRP A 193 13.98 8.27 -1.56
CA TRP A 193 13.72 7.25 -0.56
C TRP A 193 12.28 7.24 -0.11
N GLN A 194 11.59 8.39 -0.15
CA GLN A 194 10.20 8.55 0.23
C GLN A 194 9.24 8.19 -0.89
N GLU A 195 9.60 8.49 -2.14
CA GLU A 195 8.77 8.23 -3.31
C GLU A 195 8.83 6.79 -3.82
N ILE A 196 9.98 6.14 -3.68
CA ILE A 196 10.19 4.82 -4.26
C ILE A 196 10.09 3.77 -3.16
N ASP A 197 9.03 2.97 -3.21
CA ASP A 197 8.79 1.92 -2.23
C ASP A 197 9.88 0.81 -2.26
N GLN A 198 10.46 0.51 -3.43
CA GLN A 198 11.44 -0.57 -3.60
C GLN A 198 12.76 -0.07 -4.20
N CYS A 199 13.75 0.15 -3.33
CA CYS A 199 15.03 0.74 -3.68
C CYS A 199 16.20 -0.23 -3.54
N ILE A 200 17.14 -0.19 -4.49
CA ILE A 200 18.48 -0.77 -4.35
C ILE A 200 19.50 0.37 -4.43
N THR A 201 20.47 0.39 -3.51
CA THR A 201 21.57 1.37 -3.51
C THR A 201 22.89 0.73 -3.13
N SER A 202 23.99 1.47 -3.33
CA SER A 202 25.32 1.01 -2.95
C SER A 202 25.78 1.57 -1.61
N VAL A 203 26.52 0.76 -0.84
CA VAL A 203 27.17 1.19 0.43
C VAL A 203 27.99 2.46 0.20
N SER A 204 28.85 2.46 -0.83
CA SER A 204 29.74 3.58 -1.19
C SER A 204 29.02 4.88 -1.53
N TRP A 205 27.72 4.82 -1.79
CA TRP A 205 26.91 5.98 -2.13
C TRP A 205 26.11 6.46 -0.92
N VAL A 206 25.49 5.54 -0.17
CA VAL A 206 24.74 5.90 1.04
C VAL A 206 25.65 6.38 2.18
N SER A 207 26.92 5.99 2.17
CA SER A 207 27.91 6.37 3.18
C SER A 207 28.58 7.73 2.91
N ARG A 208 28.29 8.42 1.81
CA ARG A 208 28.85 9.75 1.54
C ARG A 208 28.18 10.77 2.45
N ILE A 209 28.77 10.94 3.63
CA ILE A 209 28.56 12.07 4.53
C ILE A 209 29.68 13.05 4.19
N GLU A 210 29.46 13.92 3.22
CA GLU A 210 30.20 15.18 3.03
C GLU A 210 29.42 15.93 1.94
N ASP A 211 28.81 17.05 2.35
CA ASP A 211 28.06 18.03 1.54
C ASP A 211 26.59 17.72 1.23
N ALA A 212 25.76 17.64 2.28
CA ALA A 212 24.33 17.93 2.21
C ALA A 212 24.05 19.35 2.69
#